data_AF-A0A0Q4PR21-F1
#
_entry.id   AF-A0A0Q4PR21-F1
#
_cell.length_a   1.000
_cell.length_b   1.000
_cell.length_c   1.000
_cell.angle_alpha   90.00
_cell.angle_beta   90.00
_cell.angle_gamma   90.00
#
_symmetry.space_group_name_H-M   'P 1'
#
loop_
_entity.id
_entity.type
_entity.pdbx_description
1 polymer ?
#
loop_
_entity_poly.entity_id
_entity_poly.type
_entity_poly.pdbx_seq_one_letter_code
_entity_poly.pdbx_strand_id
1 'polypeptide(L)'
;MIRRHALLLGVAAALAPVMPAFAQGRTLTPEEQTLIGEINAHNSAIRTMVGRFLQIDTNGGRTEGTFFLERPDKVRFRYNPPSREEIVSVGRGFYVLNRQDETYYAYPQDTIPLRQFLGDKIDLLNANVLDVASSDGYMTITVVDETVAGTVQVSLVFDTETKDLAQWSLVEPSGAELTFSLYDVEKGVEIPRSYFSIPATYTGLDPSTRR
;
A
#
# COMPACT_ATOMS: atom_id res chain seq x y z
N MET A 1 -39.40 -21.35 65.91
CA MET A 1 -39.51 -22.24 64.73
C MET A 1 -38.54 -21.74 63.66
N ILE A 2 -37.83 -22.69 63.03
CA ILE A 2 -37.04 -22.59 61.79
C ILE A 2 -35.58 -22.11 61.91
N ARG A 3 -34.70 -23.12 61.80
CA ARG A 3 -33.26 -23.07 61.54
C ARG A 3 -32.98 -22.44 60.16
N ARG A 4 -31.91 -21.67 60.03
CA ARG A 4 -31.30 -21.36 58.72
C ARG A 4 -29.80 -21.60 58.77
N HIS A 5 -29.40 -22.69 58.12
CA HIS A 5 -28.03 -22.93 57.67
C HIS A 5 -27.82 -22.15 56.38
N ALA A 6 -26.66 -21.50 56.25
CA ALA A 6 -26.13 -21.08 54.97
C ALA A 6 -24.63 -21.39 54.97
N LEU A 7 -24.29 -22.45 54.24
CA LEU A 7 -22.94 -22.85 53.85
C LEU A 7 -22.64 -22.23 52.48
N LEU A 8 -21.36 -21.88 52.27
CA LEU A 8 -20.66 -21.79 50.97
C LEU A 8 -21.03 -20.59 50.07
N LEU A 9 -20.14 -20.02 49.25
CA LEU A 9 -19.02 -20.60 48.50
C LEU A 9 -18.07 -19.43 48.14
N GLY A 10 -16.78 -19.53 48.49
CA GLY A 10 -15.77 -18.56 48.04
C GLY A 10 -15.41 -18.82 46.58
N VAL A 11 -15.70 -17.86 45.71
CA VAL A 11 -15.21 -17.86 44.32
C VAL A 11 -13.95 -16.99 44.28
N ALA A 12 -12.78 -17.62 44.27
CA ALA A 12 -11.54 -16.96 43.91
C ALA A 12 -11.46 -16.95 42.37
N ALA A 13 -11.76 -15.81 41.75
CA ALA A 13 -11.54 -15.61 40.32
C ALA A 13 -10.03 -15.41 40.09
N ALA A 14 -9.36 -16.42 39.54
CA ALA A 14 -7.99 -16.28 39.07
C ALA A 14 -7.99 -15.42 37.79
N LEU A 15 -7.55 -14.17 37.91
CA LEU A 15 -7.23 -13.31 36.78
C LEU A 15 -5.95 -13.83 36.12
N ALA A 16 -6.07 -14.55 35.02
CA ALA A 16 -4.94 -14.82 34.14
C ALA A 16 -4.59 -13.53 33.38
N PRO A 17 -3.33 -13.07 33.38
CA PRO A 17 -2.92 -11.95 32.55
C PRO A 17 -3.03 -12.36 31.08
N VAL A 18 -3.94 -11.72 30.35
CA VAL A 18 -3.96 -11.76 28.88
C VAL A 18 -2.76 -10.94 28.43
N MET A 19 -1.63 -11.60 28.20
CA MET A 19 -0.50 -10.94 27.56
C MET A 19 -0.88 -10.66 26.09
N PRO A 20 -0.68 -9.42 25.60
CA PRO A 20 -0.79 -9.17 24.17
C PRO A 20 0.24 -10.05 23.46
N ALA A 21 -0.24 -10.90 22.55
CA ALA A 21 0.61 -11.63 21.63
C ALA A 21 1.25 -10.60 20.70
N PHE A 22 2.42 -10.10 21.08
CA PHE A 22 3.29 -9.40 20.15
C PHE A 22 3.60 -10.36 19.01
N ALA A 23 3.39 -9.89 17.78
CA ALA A 23 3.64 -10.62 16.54
C ALA A 23 4.97 -11.35 16.64
N GLN A 24 4.92 -12.69 16.63
CA GLN A 24 6.12 -13.48 16.45
C GLN A 24 6.55 -13.25 15.01
N GLY A 25 7.62 -12.48 14.80
CA GLY A 25 8.24 -12.33 13.48
C GLY A 25 8.53 -13.72 12.94
N ARG A 26 7.72 -14.16 11.99
CA ARG A 26 7.86 -15.46 11.34
C ARG A 26 9.16 -15.45 10.56
N THR A 27 10.02 -16.44 10.80
CA THR A 27 11.18 -16.66 9.92
C THR A 27 10.69 -17.17 8.57
N LEU A 28 11.04 -16.48 7.49
CA LEU A 28 10.68 -16.87 6.14
C LEU A 28 11.32 -18.22 5.78
N THR A 29 10.57 -19.10 5.13
CA THR A 29 11.12 -20.36 4.62
C THR A 29 12.09 -20.12 3.47
N PRO A 30 13.00 -21.05 3.15
CA PRO A 30 13.89 -20.92 1.99
C PRO A 30 13.13 -20.73 0.67
N GLU A 31 11.96 -21.36 0.52
CA GLU A 31 11.11 -21.25 -0.66
C GLU A 31 10.48 -19.86 -0.75
N GLU A 32 9.97 -19.31 0.36
CA GLU A 32 9.45 -17.94 0.44
C GLU A 32 10.54 -16.92 0.07
N GLN A 33 11.74 -17.06 0.65
CA GLN A 33 12.86 -16.17 0.35
C GLN A 33 13.28 -16.22 -1.12
N THR A 34 13.30 -17.42 -1.72
CA THR A 34 13.63 -17.61 -3.14
C THR A 34 12.60 -16.91 -4.02
N LEU A 35 11.30 -17.14 -3.76
CA LEU A 35 10.22 -16.53 -4.53
C LEU A 35 10.18 -15.00 -4.39
N ILE A 36 10.41 -14.47 -3.18
CA ILE A 36 10.54 -13.03 -2.97
C ILE A 36 11.74 -12.47 -3.75
N GLY A 37 12.86 -13.20 -3.80
CA GLY A 37 14.02 -12.84 -4.62
C GLY A 37 13.70 -12.78 -6.12
N GLU A 38 12.92 -13.72 -6.64
CA GLU A 38 12.43 -13.71 -8.02
C GLU A 38 11.51 -12.52 -8.29
N ILE A 39 10.56 -12.24 -7.37
CA ILE A 39 9.66 -11.08 -7.43
C ILE A 39 10.46 -9.78 -7.47
N ASN A 40 11.46 -9.63 -6.59
CA ASN A 40 12.35 -8.48 -6.54
C ASN A 40 13.07 -8.28 -7.88
N ALA A 41 13.69 -9.34 -8.41
CA ALA A 41 14.44 -9.29 -9.67
C ALA A 41 13.54 -8.94 -10.87
N HIS A 42 12.39 -9.61 -10.98
CA HIS A 42 11.42 -9.42 -12.06
C HIS A 42 10.88 -7.99 -12.08
N ASN A 43 10.34 -7.51 -10.95
CA ASN A 43 9.71 -6.19 -10.90
C ASN A 43 10.74 -5.05 -11.03
N SER A 44 11.98 -5.26 -10.56
CA SER A 44 13.08 -4.29 -10.76
C SER A 44 13.50 -4.17 -12.23
N ALA A 45 13.35 -5.23 -13.03
CA ALA A 45 13.69 -5.20 -14.46
C ALA A 45 12.69 -4.36 -15.29
N ILE A 46 11.47 -4.15 -14.78
CA ILE A 46 10.43 -3.40 -15.49
C ILE A 46 10.74 -1.90 -15.40
N ARG A 47 11.19 -1.30 -16.50
CA ARG A 47 11.56 0.13 -16.56
C ARG A 47 10.38 1.04 -16.81
N THR A 48 9.46 0.63 -17.66
CA THR A 48 8.23 1.38 -17.94
C THR A 48 7.03 0.45 -17.90
N MET A 49 5.90 0.99 -17.45
CA MET A 49 4.65 0.25 -17.36
C MET A 49 3.46 1.20 -17.52
N VAL A 50 2.44 0.77 -18.25
CA VAL A 50 1.14 1.43 -18.34
C VAL A 50 0.07 0.40 -18.11
N GLY A 51 -1.01 0.79 -17.45
CA GLY A 51 -2.15 -0.08 -17.29
C GLY A 51 -3.31 0.61 -16.62
N ARG A 52 -4.31 -0.16 -16.24
CA ARG A 52 -5.47 0.32 -15.51
C ARG A 52 -5.37 -0.02 -14.05
N PHE A 53 -6.04 0.77 -13.23
CA PHE A 53 -6.19 0.47 -11.81
C PHE A 53 -7.65 0.59 -11.37
N LEU A 54 -8.00 -0.19 -10.36
CA LEU A 54 -9.24 -0.09 -9.61
C LEU A 54 -8.86 0.13 -8.14
N GLN A 55 -9.29 1.27 -7.60
CA GLN A 55 -9.22 1.57 -6.18
C GLN A 55 -10.56 1.22 -5.52
N ILE A 56 -10.50 0.58 -4.37
CA ILE A 56 -11.62 0.34 -3.46
C ILE A 56 -11.29 1.00 -2.12
N ASP A 57 -12.18 1.87 -1.64
CA ASP A 57 -12.05 2.49 -0.32
C ASP A 57 -12.71 1.67 0.79
N THR A 58 -12.55 2.12 2.04
CA THR A 58 -13.07 1.43 3.23
C THR A 58 -14.60 1.31 3.24
N ASN A 59 -15.31 2.20 2.54
CA ASN A 59 -16.75 2.18 2.40
C ASN A 59 -17.21 1.34 1.18
N GLY A 60 -16.27 0.70 0.46
CA GLY A 60 -16.53 -0.04 -0.77
C GLY A 60 -16.68 0.84 -2.00
N GLY A 61 -16.38 2.14 -1.90
CA GLY A 61 -16.38 3.07 -3.03
C GLY A 61 -15.33 2.67 -4.06
N ARG A 62 -15.73 2.63 -5.34
CA ARG A 62 -14.90 2.14 -6.44
C ARG A 62 -14.49 3.29 -7.34
N THR A 63 -13.19 3.46 -7.53
CA THR A 63 -12.66 4.47 -8.44
C THR A 63 -11.64 3.85 -9.38
N GLU A 64 -11.77 4.11 -10.67
CA GLU A 64 -10.86 3.56 -11.69
C GLU A 64 -10.02 4.65 -12.35
N GLY A 65 -8.95 4.22 -12.99
CA GLY A 65 -8.14 5.09 -13.81
C GLY A 65 -7.07 4.37 -14.59
N THR A 66 -6.12 5.15 -15.09
CA THR A 66 -4.93 4.67 -15.80
C THR A 66 -3.71 5.08 -15.01
N PHE A 67 -2.74 4.17 -14.89
CA PHE A 67 -1.45 4.48 -14.30
C PHE A 67 -0.34 4.41 -15.34
N PHE A 68 0.70 5.20 -15.08
CA PHE A 68 1.93 5.28 -15.85
C PHE A 68 3.07 5.19 -14.86
N LEU A 69 4.06 4.35 -15.13
CA LEU A 69 5.20 4.16 -14.27
C LEU A 69 6.47 4.16 -15.12
N GLU A 70 7.46 4.93 -14.68
CA GLU A 70 8.82 4.96 -15.24
C GLU A 70 9.79 4.90 -14.07
N ARG A 71 10.54 3.80 -13.96
CA ARG A 71 11.55 3.65 -12.91
C ARG A 71 12.83 4.40 -13.28
N PRO A 72 13.51 5.02 -12.29
CA PRO A 72 13.10 5.11 -10.88
C PRO A 72 12.13 6.28 -10.60
N ASP A 73 11.33 6.10 -9.55
CA ASP A 73 10.57 7.10 -8.79
C ASP A 73 9.50 7.93 -9.51
N LYS A 74 9.22 7.66 -10.80
CA LYS A 74 8.14 8.33 -11.53
C LYS A 74 6.91 7.45 -11.63
N VAL A 75 5.80 8.00 -11.19
CA VAL A 75 4.48 7.37 -11.37
C VAL A 75 3.43 8.45 -11.56
N ARG A 76 2.41 8.17 -12.36
CA ARG A 76 1.19 8.97 -12.46
C ARG A 76 -0.01 8.04 -12.38
N PHE A 77 -0.94 8.33 -11.48
CA PHE A 77 -2.28 7.74 -11.50
C PHE A 77 -3.26 8.82 -11.94
N ARG A 78 -4.01 8.54 -12.99
CA ARG A 78 -5.02 9.45 -13.54
C ARG A 78 -6.38 8.82 -13.37
N TYR A 79 -7.23 9.43 -12.54
CA TYR A 79 -8.58 8.95 -12.32
C TYR A 79 -9.49 9.24 -13.51
N ASN A 80 -10.44 8.33 -13.73
CA ASN A 80 -11.46 8.45 -14.76
C ASN A 80 -12.55 9.46 -14.36
N PRO A 81 -13.27 10.04 -15.34
CA PRO A 81 -14.44 10.88 -15.05
C PRO A 81 -15.47 10.16 -14.16
N PRO A 82 -16.18 10.88 -13.27
CA PRO A 82 -16.21 12.34 -13.16
C PRO A 82 -15.02 12.94 -12.40
N SER A 83 -14.17 12.11 -11.79
CA SER A 83 -12.98 12.60 -11.09
C SER A 83 -12.01 13.28 -12.06
N ARG A 84 -11.46 14.40 -11.60
CA ARG A 84 -10.41 15.15 -12.28
C ARG A 84 -9.09 15.12 -11.51
N GLU A 85 -9.02 14.25 -10.51
CA GLU A 85 -7.84 14.05 -9.70
C GLU A 85 -6.78 13.28 -10.49
N GLU A 86 -5.53 13.66 -10.28
CA GLU A 86 -4.37 12.91 -10.69
C GLU A 86 -3.35 12.92 -9.57
N ILE A 87 -2.66 11.81 -9.43
CA ILE A 87 -1.57 11.61 -8.52
C ILE A 87 -0.30 11.53 -9.35
N VAL A 88 0.74 12.27 -8.99
CA VAL A 88 2.03 12.28 -9.70
C VAL A 88 3.18 12.22 -8.70
N SER A 89 4.15 11.35 -8.94
CA SER A 89 5.47 11.36 -8.29
C SER A 89 6.55 11.57 -9.34
N VAL A 90 7.57 12.35 -8.98
CA VAL A 90 8.73 12.67 -9.83
C VAL A 90 10.06 12.51 -9.07
N GLY A 91 10.10 11.63 -8.07
CA GLY A 91 11.29 11.33 -7.26
C GLY A 91 11.74 12.42 -6.28
N ARG A 92 10.89 13.42 -6.03
CA ARG A 92 11.13 14.47 -5.01
C ARG A 92 9.99 14.63 -4.02
N GLY A 93 8.97 13.77 -4.13
CA GLY A 93 7.70 13.88 -3.43
C GLY A 93 6.53 13.49 -4.31
N PHE A 94 5.35 13.59 -3.72
CA PHE A 94 4.09 13.23 -4.33
C PHE A 94 3.20 14.45 -4.47
N TYR A 95 2.45 14.50 -5.56
CA TYR A 95 1.62 15.63 -5.92
C TYR A 95 0.24 15.13 -6.25
N VAL A 96 -0.75 15.71 -5.61
CA VAL A 96 -2.15 15.42 -5.92
C VAL A 96 -2.74 16.62 -6.61
N LEU A 97 -3.00 16.45 -7.90
CA LEU A 97 -3.42 17.47 -8.85
C LEU A 97 -4.93 17.39 -9.02
N ASN A 98 -5.58 18.54 -9.13
CA ASN A 98 -6.94 18.65 -9.63
C ASN A 98 -6.91 19.38 -10.98
N ARG A 99 -7.28 18.67 -12.06
CA ARG A 99 -7.28 19.25 -13.41
C ARG A 99 -8.38 20.28 -13.66
N GLN A 100 -9.44 20.29 -12.85
CA GLN A 100 -10.50 21.27 -12.99
C GLN A 100 -10.04 22.63 -12.49
N ASP A 101 -9.44 22.61 -11.30
CA ASP A 101 -9.10 23.82 -10.56
C ASP A 101 -7.67 24.27 -10.87
N GLU A 102 -6.91 23.45 -11.62
CA GLU A 102 -5.49 23.66 -11.91
C GLU A 102 -4.69 23.87 -10.62
N THR A 103 -4.93 23.02 -9.64
CA THR A 103 -4.27 23.08 -8.33
C THR A 103 -3.52 21.80 -8.04
N TYR A 104 -2.53 21.86 -7.14
CA TYR A 104 -1.90 20.68 -6.59
C TYR A 104 -1.58 20.80 -5.10
N TYR A 105 -1.63 19.69 -4.39
CA TYR A 105 -1.07 19.54 -3.05
C TYR A 105 0.26 18.80 -3.16
N ALA A 106 1.30 19.29 -2.49
CA ALA A 106 2.61 18.65 -2.47
C ALA A 106 2.87 17.98 -1.12
N TYR A 107 3.18 16.68 -1.15
CA TYR A 107 3.49 15.88 0.01
C TYR A 107 4.96 15.45 -0.02
N PRO A 108 5.68 15.50 1.12
CA PRO A 108 7.02 14.96 1.23
C PRO A 108 7.06 13.48 0.83
N GLN A 109 8.21 13.07 0.29
CA GLN A 109 8.44 11.71 -0.17
C GLN A 109 8.31 10.65 0.94
N ASP A 110 8.60 11.03 2.19
CA ASP A 110 8.59 10.13 3.35
C ASP A 110 7.18 9.76 3.83
N THR A 111 6.14 10.32 3.22
CA THR A 111 4.73 10.04 3.57
C THR A 111 4.11 8.97 2.65
N ILE A 112 4.89 8.34 1.76
CA ILE A 112 4.37 7.37 0.77
C ILE A 112 4.65 5.93 1.25
N PRO A 113 3.62 5.16 1.66
CA PRO A 113 3.79 3.79 2.18
C PRO A 113 4.36 2.78 1.16
N LEU A 114 4.40 3.15 -0.13
CA LEU A 114 4.81 2.27 -1.24
C LEU A 114 6.06 2.74 -1.99
N ARG A 115 6.82 3.70 -1.44
CA ARG A 115 8.01 4.24 -2.13
C ARG A 115 9.01 3.17 -2.55
N GLN A 116 9.22 2.16 -1.70
CA GLN A 116 10.17 1.07 -1.97
C GLN A 116 9.90 0.29 -3.27
N PHE A 117 8.66 0.34 -3.79
CA PHE A 117 8.29 -0.29 -5.06
C PHE A 117 8.51 0.56 -6.31
N LEU A 118 8.67 1.87 -6.11
CA LEU A 118 8.91 2.85 -7.17
C LEU A 118 10.40 3.08 -7.42
N GLY A 119 11.26 2.67 -6.48
CA GLY A 119 12.71 2.81 -6.60
C GLY A 119 13.32 2.04 -7.78
N ASP A 120 14.61 2.25 -8.02
CA ASP A 120 15.36 1.56 -9.08
C ASP A 120 15.40 0.04 -8.89
N LYS A 121 15.49 -0.40 -7.63
CA LYS A 121 15.47 -1.80 -7.22
C LYS A 121 14.46 -1.99 -6.11
N ILE A 122 13.71 -3.08 -6.22
CA ILE A 122 12.76 -3.54 -5.23
C ILE A 122 13.47 -4.57 -4.36
N ASP A 123 13.37 -4.39 -3.04
CA ASP A 123 13.96 -5.29 -2.08
C ASP A 123 13.02 -5.52 -0.90
N LEU A 124 12.16 -6.52 -1.04
CA LEU A 124 11.18 -6.88 -0.02
C LEU A 124 11.75 -7.72 1.12
N LEU A 125 12.95 -8.26 0.98
CA LEU A 125 13.59 -9.02 2.07
C LEU A 125 14.17 -8.08 3.12
N ASN A 126 14.57 -6.87 2.71
CA ASN A 126 15.02 -5.81 3.60
C ASN A 126 13.89 -4.86 4.04
N ALA A 127 12.65 -5.10 3.59
CA ALA A 127 11.50 -4.42 4.13
C ALA A 127 11.19 -4.94 5.55
N ASN A 128 10.51 -4.12 6.36
CA ASN A 128 9.95 -4.56 7.65
C ASN A 128 8.76 -5.50 7.41
N VAL A 129 9.04 -6.72 6.94
CA VAL A 129 8.04 -7.74 6.64
C VAL A 129 7.39 -8.22 7.94
N LEU A 130 6.08 -8.03 8.03
CA LEU A 130 5.25 -8.50 9.13
C LEU A 130 4.77 -9.93 8.87
N ASP A 131 4.35 -10.21 7.64
CA ASP A 131 3.76 -11.50 7.29
C ASP A 131 3.97 -11.83 5.79
N VAL A 132 4.04 -13.13 5.49
CA VAL A 132 4.02 -13.66 4.14
C VAL A 132 3.03 -14.81 4.09
N ALA A 133 2.04 -14.68 3.22
CA ALA A 133 1.03 -15.68 2.97
C ALA A 133 1.06 -16.10 1.50
N SER A 134 0.63 -17.33 1.21
CA SER A 134 0.45 -17.78 -0.17
C SER A 134 -0.86 -18.56 -0.29
N SER A 135 -1.68 -18.21 -1.26
CA SER A 135 -2.98 -18.84 -1.53
C SER A 135 -3.32 -18.70 -3.01
N ASP A 136 -3.91 -19.74 -3.59
CA ASP A 136 -4.51 -19.72 -4.94
C ASP A 136 -3.63 -19.13 -6.04
N GLY A 137 -2.33 -19.45 -6.04
CA GLY A 137 -1.37 -18.96 -7.03
C GLY A 137 -0.90 -17.53 -6.78
N TYR A 138 -1.25 -16.92 -5.65
CA TYR A 138 -0.77 -15.61 -5.21
C TYR A 138 0.09 -15.71 -3.95
N MET A 139 1.05 -14.80 -3.85
CA MET A 139 1.84 -14.55 -2.64
C MET A 139 1.53 -13.14 -2.15
N THR A 140 1.11 -13.02 -0.89
CA THR A 140 0.88 -11.75 -0.21
C THR A 140 2.06 -11.47 0.72
N ILE A 141 2.71 -10.34 0.54
CA ILE A 141 3.78 -9.85 1.40
C ILE A 141 3.26 -8.62 2.13
N THR A 142 3.17 -8.72 3.45
CA THR A 142 2.72 -7.63 4.32
C THR A 142 3.92 -6.97 4.96
N VAL A 143 4.06 -5.66 4.75
CA VAL A 143 5.13 -4.84 5.33
C VAL A 143 4.53 -3.75 6.21
N VAL A 144 5.30 -3.31 7.20
CA VAL A 144 4.91 -2.24 8.11
C VAL A 144 5.87 -1.07 7.96
N ASP A 145 5.32 0.15 7.87
CA ASP A 145 6.10 1.38 7.83
C ASP A 145 5.70 2.33 8.97
N GLU A 146 6.69 2.99 9.56
CA GLU A 146 6.48 3.96 10.63
C GLU A 146 6.50 5.36 10.04
N THR A 147 5.32 5.96 9.92
CA THR A 147 5.18 7.34 9.43
C THR A 147 4.98 8.31 10.58
N VAL A 148 5.11 9.61 10.32
CA VAL A 148 4.77 10.67 11.27
C VAL A 148 3.31 10.58 11.75
N ALA A 149 2.41 10.07 10.91
CA ALA A 149 0.99 9.90 11.24
C ALA A 149 0.69 8.62 12.04
N GLY A 150 1.67 7.72 12.17
CA GLY A 150 1.54 6.43 12.85
C GLY A 150 1.96 5.25 11.95
N THR A 151 1.75 4.04 12.47
CA THR A 151 2.07 2.79 11.79
C THR A 151 1.09 2.51 10.65
N VAL A 152 1.60 2.39 9.43
CA VAL A 152 0.84 1.95 8.26
C VAL A 152 1.21 0.52 7.91
N GLN A 153 0.23 -0.27 7.49
CA GLN A 153 0.45 -1.62 6.99
C GLN A 153 0.17 -1.65 5.48
N VAL A 154 1.08 -2.23 4.72
CA VAL A 154 0.94 -2.38 3.27
C VAL A 154 1.01 -3.85 2.92
N SER A 155 -0.03 -4.36 2.25
CA SER A 155 -0.08 -5.75 1.80
C SER A 155 0.03 -5.79 0.29
N LEU A 156 0.93 -6.62 -0.24
CA LEU A 156 1.30 -6.64 -1.66
C LEU A 156 1.08 -8.03 -2.20
N VAL A 157 0.22 -8.14 -3.21
CA VAL A 157 -0.22 -9.41 -3.77
C VAL A 157 0.44 -9.59 -5.13
N PHE A 158 1.28 -10.62 -5.21
CA PHE A 158 2.00 -11.01 -6.42
C PHE A 158 1.44 -12.31 -6.97
N ASP A 159 1.28 -12.36 -8.28
CA ASP A 159 1.02 -13.61 -8.99
C ASP A 159 2.30 -14.47 -8.96
N THR A 160 2.20 -15.71 -8.50
CA THR A 160 3.38 -16.57 -8.28
C THR A 160 3.98 -17.14 -9.56
N GLU A 161 3.24 -17.13 -10.68
CA GLU A 161 3.73 -17.60 -11.97
C GLU A 161 4.44 -16.48 -12.72
N THR A 162 3.75 -15.34 -12.88
CA THR A 162 4.23 -14.17 -13.63
C THR A 162 5.13 -13.24 -12.81
N LYS A 163 5.09 -13.36 -11.47
CA LYS A 163 5.74 -12.47 -10.48
C LYS A 163 5.24 -11.03 -10.50
N ASP A 164 4.17 -10.75 -11.23
CA ASP A 164 3.63 -9.39 -11.35
C ASP A 164 2.88 -8.96 -10.09
N LEU A 165 2.99 -7.68 -9.74
CA LEU A 165 2.12 -7.06 -8.75
C LEU A 165 0.70 -6.98 -9.29
N ALA A 166 -0.22 -7.75 -8.69
CA ALA A 166 -1.62 -7.75 -9.06
C ALA A 166 -2.42 -6.72 -8.24
N GLN A 167 -2.09 -6.58 -6.96
CA GLN A 167 -2.82 -5.72 -6.04
C GLN A 167 -1.94 -5.25 -4.89
N TRP A 168 -2.23 -4.08 -4.35
CA TRP A 168 -1.78 -3.71 -3.01
C TRP A 168 -2.92 -3.14 -2.18
N SER A 169 -2.85 -3.31 -0.86
CA SER A 169 -3.69 -2.58 0.08
C SER A 169 -2.86 -1.80 1.08
N LEU A 170 -3.42 -0.69 1.54
CA LEU A 170 -2.87 0.19 2.56
C LEU A 170 -3.89 0.27 3.68
N VAL A 171 -3.46 -0.06 4.90
CA VAL A 171 -4.22 0.16 6.13
C VAL A 171 -3.55 1.27 6.92
N GLU A 172 -4.28 2.35 7.14
CA GLU A 172 -3.85 3.50 7.93
C GLU A 172 -3.98 3.25 9.45
N PRO A 173 -3.30 4.05 10.30
CA PRO A 173 -3.45 3.96 11.75
C PRO A 173 -4.89 4.14 12.24
N SER A 174 -5.72 4.83 11.47
CA SER A 174 -7.15 5.04 11.72
C SER A 174 -7.98 3.76 11.53
N GLY A 175 -7.44 2.74 10.88
CA GLY A 175 -8.14 1.55 10.41
C GLY A 175 -8.76 1.70 9.02
N ALA A 176 -8.63 2.86 8.39
CA ALA A 176 -9.04 3.04 7.00
C ALA A 176 -8.18 2.16 6.08
N GLU A 177 -8.84 1.39 5.21
CA GLU A 177 -8.21 0.55 4.20
C GLU A 177 -8.50 1.08 2.79
N LEU A 178 -7.45 1.16 1.97
CA LEU A 178 -7.52 1.40 0.54
C LEU A 178 -6.88 0.23 -0.19
N THR A 179 -7.61 -0.37 -1.13
CA THR A 179 -7.10 -1.44 -1.99
C THR A 179 -6.98 -0.93 -3.41
N PHE A 180 -5.89 -1.27 -4.10
CA PHE A 180 -5.64 -0.94 -5.49
C PHE A 180 -5.27 -2.20 -6.26
N SER A 181 -6.05 -2.55 -7.28
CA SER A 181 -5.78 -3.67 -8.19
C SER A 181 -5.30 -3.13 -9.54
N LEU A 182 -4.28 -3.76 -10.13
CA LEU A 182 -3.76 -3.43 -11.46
C LEU A 182 -4.23 -4.45 -12.49
N TYR A 183 -4.59 -3.98 -13.67
CA TYR A 183 -5.03 -4.83 -14.78
C TYR A 183 -4.72 -4.17 -16.13
N ASP A 184 -4.81 -4.95 -17.20
CA ASP A 184 -4.46 -4.51 -18.57
C ASP A 184 -3.07 -3.87 -18.63
N VAL A 185 -2.07 -4.53 -18.02
CA VAL A 185 -0.73 -3.99 -17.84
C VAL A 185 0.16 -4.30 -19.04
N GLU A 186 0.72 -3.24 -19.62
CA GLU A 186 1.74 -3.28 -20.67
C GLU A 186 3.08 -2.78 -20.12
N LYS A 187 4.16 -3.51 -20.38
CA LYS A 187 5.51 -3.24 -19.88
C LYS A 187 6.44 -2.86 -21.03
N GLY A 188 7.47 -2.05 -20.75
CA GLY A 188 8.48 -1.68 -21.74
C GLY A 188 7.97 -0.71 -22.80
N VAL A 189 6.85 -0.04 -22.55
CA VAL A 189 6.27 0.96 -23.44
C VAL A 189 6.99 2.30 -23.33
N GLU A 190 7.09 3.05 -24.43
CA GLU A 190 7.63 4.40 -24.40
C GLU A 190 6.59 5.38 -23.84
N ILE A 191 6.94 6.07 -22.77
CA ILE A 191 6.06 7.06 -22.12
C ILE A 191 6.68 8.45 -22.33
N PRO A 192 5.95 9.40 -22.95
CA PRO A 192 6.47 10.75 -23.12
C PRO A 192 6.76 11.42 -21.78
N ARG A 193 7.90 12.10 -21.66
CA ARG A 193 8.35 12.75 -20.42
C ARG A 193 7.33 13.73 -19.84
N SER A 194 6.48 14.33 -20.69
CA SER A 194 5.41 15.24 -20.26
C SER A 194 4.40 14.56 -19.32
N TYR A 195 4.25 13.24 -19.37
CA TYR A 195 3.36 12.49 -18.46
C TYR A 195 3.87 12.51 -17.02
N PHE A 196 5.16 12.76 -16.78
CA PHE A 196 5.73 12.88 -15.44
C PHE A 196 6.08 14.32 -15.11
N SER A 197 5.26 15.26 -15.58
CA SER A 197 5.39 16.68 -15.26
C SER A 197 4.14 17.23 -14.61
N ILE A 198 4.33 18.27 -13.80
CA ILE A 198 3.27 19.11 -13.26
C ILE A 198 3.26 20.36 -14.13
N PRO A 199 2.12 20.73 -14.73
CA PRO A 199 2.05 21.95 -15.54
C PRO A 199 2.38 23.18 -14.70
N ALA A 200 3.22 24.07 -15.23
CA ALA A 200 3.66 25.27 -14.53
C ALA A 200 2.50 26.27 -14.26
N THR A 201 1.35 26.07 -14.91
CA THR A 201 0.14 26.85 -14.67
C THR A 201 -0.58 26.47 -13.39
N TYR A 202 -0.27 25.29 -12.81
CA TYR A 202 -1.00 24.82 -11.64
C TYR A 202 -0.53 25.55 -10.37
N THR A 203 -1.48 25.84 -9.49
CA THR A 203 -1.24 26.53 -8.22
C THR A 203 -1.06 25.54 -7.07
N GLY A 204 0.03 25.67 -6.33
CA GLY A 204 0.29 24.87 -5.14
C GLY A 204 -0.59 25.30 -3.96
N LEU A 205 -1.19 24.32 -3.27
CA LEU A 205 -2.01 24.50 -2.08
C LEU A 205 -1.36 23.81 -0.87
N ASP A 206 -1.66 24.30 0.33
CA ASP A 206 -1.20 23.71 1.58
C ASP A 206 -1.93 22.37 1.84
N PRO A 207 -1.21 21.25 2.03
CA PRO A 207 -1.81 19.94 2.32
C PRO A 207 -2.80 19.93 3.50
N SER A 208 -2.60 20.80 4.50
CA SER A 208 -3.50 20.92 5.67
C SER A 208 -4.89 21.44 5.32
N THR A 209 -5.07 22.02 4.14
CA THR A 209 -6.35 22.56 3.68
C THR A 209 -7.17 21.55 2.89
N ARG A 210 -6.61 20.37 2.58
CA ARG A 210 -7.33 19.31 1.88
C ARG A 210 -8.34 18.68 2.83
N ARG A 211 -9.61 18.69 2.43
CA ARG A 211 -10.74 18.10 3.16
C ARG A 211 -11.14 16.76 2.57
#